data_AF-A0A2P4Z795-F1
#
_entry.id   AF-A0A2P4Z795-F1
#
_cell.length_a   1.000
_cell.length_b   1.000
_cell.length_c   1.000
_cell.angle_alpha   90.00
_cell.angle_beta   90.00
_cell.angle_gamma   90.00
#
_symmetry.space_group_name_H-M   'P 1'
#
loop_
_entity.id
_entity.type
_entity.pdbx_description
1 polymer ?
#
loop_
_entity_poly.entity_id
_entity_poly.type
_entity_poly.pdbx_seq_one_letter_code
_entity_poly.pdbx_strand_id
1 'polypeptide(L)'
;MSAGTEVPNMSASTTSVLGKVRRIVPPLLDTFHKETTEKLTRDTVGQLGRVAVIGGSEDYTGAPYFSAMASARLGCDMSHVICTPAAAAVIKTYSPNLMVHPLMRQSSGKDETDPDPDQVAQKINEMLGRLHVLVVGPGLGRDPIMQATVARVIKAAREAKMPVVMDADALQLVQKDPDVIRGYKYAVLTPNVVEFKRLCDALKIDVGDQTSETGKVEKLAQELGGVTIIQKGAKDFISNGNVTLVSDLEGGKKRSAGQGDTLTGAIATFLGWRKAYHDGLWKDPEKPALEEDETMGLAAFAGSAITRECSRLAFGKKGRSLQASDLTDEVHSAFLGFFGEVDGDTARL
;
A
#
# COMPACT_ATOMS: atom_id res chain seq x y z
N MET A 1 31.94 6.48 8.12
CA MET A 1 31.21 7.72 8.42
C MET A 1 29.75 7.32 8.58
N SER A 2 29.26 7.20 9.82
CA SER A 2 27.85 6.89 10.06
C SER A 2 27.04 8.08 9.58
N ALA A 3 26.22 7.90 8.53
CA ALA A 3 25.13 8.81 8.29
C ALA A 3 24.22 8.69 9.51
N GLY A 4 24.31 9.68 10.41
CA GLY A 4 23.47 9.75 11.58
C GLY A 4 22.01 9.71 11.16
N THR A 5 21.21 9.02 11.96
CA THR A 5 19.75 9.09 11.99
C THR A 5 19.33 10.50 12.42
N GLU A 6 19.65 11.51 11.62
CA GLU A 6 19.07 12.85 11.81
C GLU A 6 17.57 12.74 11.51
N VAL A 7 16.77 13.03 12.54
CA VAL A 7 15.32 13.10 12.44
C VAL A 7 14.95 14.05 11.29
N PRO A 8 14.08 13.64 10.36
CA PRO A 8 13.71 14.49 9.23
C PRO A 8 13.19 15.84 9.72
N ASN A 9 13.59 16.94 9.07
CA ASN A 9 12.99 18.23 9.36
C ASN A 9 11.52 18.20 8.93
N MET A 10 10.60 18.35 9.88
CA MET A 10 9.17 18.13 9.69
C MET A 10 8.37 19.34 10.15
N SER A 11 7.29 19.65 9.43
CA SER A 11 6.31 20.62 9.90
C SER A 11 5.59 20.10 11.16
N ALA A 12 5.11 21.01 12.02
CA ALA A 12 4.36 20.63 13.21
C ALA A 12 3.11 19.78 12.87
N SER A 13 2.50 20.05 11.71
CA SER A 13 1.39 19.25 11.18
C SER A 13 1.83 17.81 10.91
N THR A 14 2.93 17.61 10.17
CA THR A 14 3.48 16.29 9.87
C THR A 14 3.86 15.52 11.15
N THR A 15 4.50 16.18 12.12
CA THR A 15 4.83 15.57 13.41
C THR A 15 3.57 15.13 14.17
N SER A 16 2.52 15.94 14.17
CA SER A 16 1.24 15.60 14.82
C SER A 16 0.59 14.38 14.17
N VAL A 17 0.56 14.33 12.83
CA VAL A 17 0.01 13.19 12.08
C VAL A 17 0.81 11.92 12.34
N LEU A 18 2.14 11.97 12.32
CA LEU A 18 2.99 10.81 12.65
C LEU A 18 2.80 10.32 14.09
N GLY A 19 2.56 11.22 15.04
CA GLY A 19 2.18 10.86 16.42
C GLY A 19 0.89 10.04 16.47
N LYS A 20 -0.10 10.35 15.62
CA LYS A 20 -1.31 9.53 15.48
C LYS A 20 -1.03 8.21 14.75
N VAL A 21 -0.21 8.22 13.71
CA VAL A 21 0.22 6.99 13.00
C VAL A 21 0.90 6.02 13.97
N ARG A 22 1.73 6.48 14.90
CA ARG A 22 2.38 5.62 15.91
C ARG A 22 1.39 4.75 16.68
N ARG A 23 0.14 5.21 16.87
CA ARG A 23 -0.90 4.46 17.59
C ARG A 23 -1.40 3.22 16.83
N ILE A 24 -1.32 3.25 15.50
CA ILE A 24 -1.68 2.11 14.63
C ILE A 24 -0.45 1.26 14.26
N VAL A 25 0.74 1.58 14.77
CA VAL A 25 1.92 0.71 14.64
C VAL A 25 1.85 -0.33 15.76
N PRO A 26 2.04 -1.62 15.45
CA PRO A 26 1.98 -2.66 16.47
C PRO A 26 3.15 -2.52 17.46
N PRO A 27 2.90 -2.64 18.77
CA PRO A 27 3.97 -2.67 19.74
C PRO A 27 4.69 -4.02 19.70
N LEU A 28 6.01 -4.01 19.94
CA LEU A 28 6.80 -5.24 20.08
C LEU A 28 6.64 -5.79 21.50
N LEU A 29 5.50 -6.43 21.79
CA LEU A 29 5.22 -7.05 23.09
C LEU A 29 5.55 -8.55 23.07
N ASP A 30 6.07 -9.08 24.18
CA ASP A 30 6.32 -10.52 24.37
C ASP A 30 5.05 -11.37 24.28
N THR A 31 3.87 -10.78 24.44
CA THR A 31 2.59 -11.46 24.21
C THR A 31 2.34 -11.78 22.73
N PHE A 32 3.05 -11.13 21.81
CA PHE A 32 3.05 -11.46 20.38
C PHE A 32 4.12 -12.53 20.03
N HIS A 33 5.02 -12.88 20.97
CA HIS A 33 5.98 -13.97 20.81
C HIS A 33 5.38 -15.33 21.21
N LYS A 34 5.85 -16.38 20.52
CA LYS A 34 5.37 -17.78 20.60
C LYS A 34 5.38 -18.41 22.00
N GLU A 35 6.14 -17.88 22.96
CA GLU A 35 6.40 -18.57 24.23
C GLU A 35 5.39 -18.26 25.34
N THR A 36 4.60 -17.18 25.24
CA THR A 36 3.84 -16.66 26.38
C THR A 36 2.34 -16.96 26.36
N THR A 37 1.81 -17.64 25.34
CA THR A 37 0.39 -17.99 25.24
C THR A 37 0.17 -19.50 25.20
N GLU A 38 -0.42 -20.07 26.26
CA GLU A 38 -0.88 -21.47 26.35
C GLU A 38 -1.97 -21.86 25.31
N LYS A 39 -2.33 -20.93 24.41
CA LYS A 39 -3.26 -21.15 23.29
C LYS A 39 -2.63 -20.68 21.99
N LEU A 40 -1.65 -21.44 21.51
CA LEU A 40 -1.23 -21.39 20.11
C LEU A 40 -2.36 -21.99 19.25
N THR A 41 -3.35 -21.18 18.85
CA THR A 41 -4.07 -21.52 17.63
C THR A 41 -3.21 -21.12 16.44
N ARG A 42 -3.46 -21.71 15.28
CA ARG A 42 -2.85 -21.32 14.00
C ARG A 42 -3.05 -19.83 13.64
N ASP A 43 -3.83 -19.10 14.45
CA ASP A 43 -4.36 -17.78 14.20
C ASP A 43 -3.48 -16.64 14.74
N THR A 44 -2.45 -16.90 15.56
CA THR A 44 -1.55 -15.86 16.11
C THR A 44 -0.39 -15.48 15.17
N VAL A 45 0.09 -16.40 14.34
CA VAL A 45 1.11 -16.09 13.31
C VAL A 45 0.45 -15.40 12.13
N GLY A 46 0.94 -14.23 11.72
CA GLY A 46 0.37 -13.49 10.60
C GLY A 46 -0.67 -12.46 11.01
N GLN A 47 -0.85 -12.14 12.30
CA GLN A 47 -1.82 -11.14 12.74
C GLN A 47 -1.41 -9.71 12.38
N LEU A 48 -0.11 -9.44 12.24
CA LEU A 48 0.46 -8.11 11.99
C LEU A 48 0.69 -7.83 10.50
N GLY A 49 -0.21 -8.33 9.66
CA GLY A 49 -0.29 -7.99 8.24
C GLY A 49 0.04 -9.15 7.31
N ARG A 50 -0.98 -9.63 6.60
CA ARG A 50 -0.86 -10.57 5.48
C ARG A 50 -1.21 -9.82 4.21
N VAL A 51 -0.19 -9.32 3.53
CA VAL A 51 -0.32 -8.47 2.35
C VAL A 51 -0.20 -9.33 1.10
N ALA A 52 -1.08 -9.13 0.13
CA ALA A 52 -0.91 -9.73 -1.20
C ALA A 52 -0.87 -8.67 -2.30
N VAL A 53 0.14 -8.77 -3.17
CA VAL A 53 0.29 -7.93 -4.35
C VAL A 53 -0.17 -8.71 -5.59
N ILE A 54 -1.23 -8.24 -6.24
CA ILE A 54 -1.74 -8.76 -7.50
C ILE A 54 -1.19 -7.92 -8.65
N GLY A 55 -0.42 -8.55 -9.51
CA GLY A 55 0.28 -7.90 -10.60
C GLY A 55 1.17 -8.88 -11.34
N GLY A 56 2.31 -8.43 -11.86
CA GLY A 56 3.28 -9.32 -12.50
C GLY A 56 2.77 -10.02 -13.75
N SER A 57 2.64 -9.26 -14.84
CA SER A 57 2.56 -9.79 -16.19
C SER A 57 3.91 -10.34 -16.66
N GLU A 58 3.91 -11.01 -17.80
CA GLU A 58 5.10 -11.61 -18.42
C GLU A 58 6.32 -10.67 -18.44
N ASP A 59 6.12 -9.41 -18.85
CA ASP A 59 7.21 -8.42 -18.96
C ASP A 59 7.54 -7.66 -17.65
N TYR A 60 6.62 -7.63 -16.68
CA TYR A 60 6.70 -6.70 -15.53
C TYR A 60 6.85 -7.43 -14.20
N THR A 61 8.01 -8.04 -13.98
CA THR A 61 8.31 -8.80 -12.76
C THR A 61 8.84 -7.95 -11.59
N GLY A 62 9.49 -6.81 -11.89
CA GLY A 62 10.13 -5.97 -10.87
C GLY A 62 9.15 -5.20 -9.98
N ALA A 63 8.10 -4.62 -10.57
CA ALA A 63 7.10 -3.83 -9.84
C ALA A 63 6.40 -4.62 -8.71
N PRO A 64 5.80 -5.80 -8.94
CA PRO A 64 5.18 -6.56 -7.86
C PRO A 64 6.20 -7.02 -6.81
N TYR A 65 7.45 -7.28 -7.20
CA TYR A 65 8.54 -7.58 -6.26
C TYR A 65 8.83 -6.40 -5.33
N PHE A 66 9.02 -5.18 -5.86
CA PHE A 66 9.33 -4.01 -5.04
C PHE A 66 8.20 -3.67 -4.06
N SER A 67 6.94 -3.83 -4.48
CA SER A 67 5.78 -3.61 -3.60
C SER A 67 5.71 -4.65 -2.48
N ALA A 68 5.85 -5.93 -2.82
CA ALA A 68 5.81 -7.01 -1.84
C ALA A 68 7.01 -6.97 -0.89
N MET A 69 8.21 -6.66 -1.41
CA MET A 69 9.43 -6.56 -0.61
C MET A 69 9.40 -5.33 0.30
N ALA A 70 8.89 -4.19 -0.16
CA ALA A 70 8.70 -3.03 0.70
C ALA A 70 7.78 -3.34 1.88
N SER A 71 6.70 -4.10 1.65
CA SER A 71 5.82 -4.56 2.74
C SER A 71 6.55 -5.45 3.75
N ALA A 72 7.31 -6.43 3.24
CA ALA A 72 8.07 -7.35 4.08
C ALA A 72 9.16 -6.63 4.90
N ARG A 73 9.88 -5.68 4.29
CA ARG A 73 10.91 -4.87 4.95
C ARG A 73 10.34 -3.89 5.96
N LEU A 74 9.13 -3.41 5.75
CA LEU A 74 8.45 -2.51 6.68
C LEU A 74 7.95 -3.24 7.93
N GLY A 75 7.57 -4.51 7.79
CA GLY A 75 7.24 -5.38 8.92
C GLY A 75 5.88 -6.07 8.84
N CYS A 76 5.34 -6.32 7.64
CA CYS A 76 4.23 -7.26 7.54
C CYS A 76 4.72 -8.70 7.80
N ASP A 77 3.93 -9.50 8.51
CA ASP A 77 4.27 -10.89 8.82
C ASP A 77 4.39 -11.76 7.56
N MET A 78 3.52 -11.53 6.57
CA MET A 78 3.41 -12.35 5.37
C MET A 78 3.23 -11.48 4.15
N SER A 79 4.13 -11.63 3.19
CA SER A 79 4.08 -10.92 1.90
C SER A 79 3.90 -11.90 0.76
N HIS A 80 2.77 -11.78 0.06
CA HIS A 80 2.35 -12.63 -1.04
C HIS A 80 2.44 -11.87 -2.36
N VAL A 81 2.82 -12.56 -3.43
CA VAL A 81 2.73 -12.05 -4.81
C VAL A 81 1.85 -12.98 -5.60
N ILE A 82 0.77 -12.47 -6.19
CA ILE A 82 -0.14 -13.19 -7.07
C ILE A 82 0.11 -12.68 -8.49
N CYS A 83 0.71 -13.53 -9.32
CA CYS A 83 1.20 -13.14 -10.64
C CYS A 83 1.05 -14.25 -11.67
N THR A 84 1.46 -13.99 -12.90
CA THR A 84 1.47 -14.99 -13.96
C THR A 84 2.53 -16.06 -13.71
N PRO A 85 2.39 -17.30 -14.25
CA PRO A 85 3.39 -18.34 -14.07
C PRO A 85 4.81 -17.94 -14.50
N ALA A 86 4.94 -17.22 -15.61
CA ALA A 86 6.24 -16.73 -16.10
C ALA A 86 6.88 -15.72 -15.13
N ALA A 87 6.10 -14.73 -14.69
CA ALA A 87 6.57 -13.77 -13.70
C ALA A 87 6.92 -14.44 -12.36
N ALA A 88 6.15 -15.44 -11.94
CA ALA A 88 6.38 -16.16 -10.69
C ALA A 88 7.74 -16.87 -10.67
N ALA A 89 8.15 -17.47 -11.81
CA ALA A 89 9.44 -18.14 -11.91
C ALA A 89 10.59 -17.16 -11.65
N VAL A 90 10.51 -15.94 -12.19
CA VAL A 90 11.51 -14.88 -12.02
C VAL A 90 11.47 -14.28 -10.62
N ILE A 91 10.29 -13.89 -10.12
CA ILE A 91 10.16 -13.22 -8.82
C ILE A 91 10.66 -14.11 -7.68
N LYS A 92 10.44 -15.43 -7.77
CA LYS A 92 10.97 -16.40 -6.80
C LYS A 92 12.50 -16.41 -6.70
N THR A 93 13.22 -16.00 -7.74
CA THR A 93 14.69 -15.93 -7.69
C THR A 93 15.19 -14.66 -7.00
N TYR A 94 14.35 -13.62 -6.87
CA TYR A 94 14.75 -12.36 -6.23
C TYR A 94 14.79 -12.48 -4.70
N SER A 95 13.89 -13.27 -4.10
CA SER A 95 13.90 -13.50 -2.65
C SER A 95 13.15 -14.77 -2.25
N PRO A 96 13.70 -15.59 -1.34
CA PRO A 96 13.01 -16.75 -0.76
C PRO A 96 11.94 -16.35 0.28
N ASN A 97 11.90 -15.10 0.72
CA ASN A 97 10.99 -14.64 1.77
C ASN A 97 9.57 -14.35 1.26
N LEU A 98 9.41 -14.13 -0.04
CA LEU A 98 8.12 -13.81 -0.65
C LEU A 98 7.36 -15.09 -1.01
N MET A 99 6.08 -15.16 -0.65
CA MET A 99 5.20 -16.25 -1.07
C MET A 99 4.60 -15.95 -2.43
N VAL A 100 5.11 -16.59 -3.48
CA VAL A 100 4.73 -16.29 -4.86
C VAL A 100 3.76 -17.33 -5.43
N HIS A 101 2.57 -16.88 -5.82
CA HIS A 101 1.43 -17.66 -6.27
C HIS A 101 1.18 -17.44 -7.78
N PRO A 102 1.44 -18.44 -8.64
CA PRO A 102 1.28 -18.32 -10.10
C PRO A 102 -0.18 -18.50 -10.56
N LEU A 103 -1.09 -17.66 -10.04
CA LEU A 103 -2.54 -17.80 -10.27
C LEU A 103 -3.07 -16.94 -11.41
N MET A 104 -2.47 -15.77 -11.68
CA MET A 104 -2.94 -14.89 -12.76
C MET A 104 -2.71 -15.53 -14.14
N ARG A 105 -3.50 -15.10 -15.11
CA ARG A 105 -3.37 -15.50 -16.51
C ARG A 105 -3.51 -14.26 -17.42
N GLN A 106 -2.91 -14.34 -18.60
CA GLN A 106 -3.00 -13.35 -19.67
C GLN A 106 -3.66 -13.98 -20.89
N SER A 107 -4.08 -13.15 -21.84
CA SER A 107 -4.59 -13.62 -23.13
C SER A 107 -3.53 -14.45 -23.85
N SER A 108 -3.95 -15.61 -24.36
CA SER A 108 -3.06 -16.50 -25.10
C SER A 108 -2.88 -15.94 -26.51
N GLY A 109 -1.68 -15.45 -26.82
CA GLY A 109 -1.38 -14.96 -28.16
C GLY A 109 -1.35 -16.09 -29.19
N LYS A 110 -2.46 -16.26 -29.93
CA LYS A 110 -2.71 -17.20 -31.06
C LYS A 110 -3.07 -18.63 -30.66
N ASP A 111 -4.11 -19.16 -31.32
CA ASP A 111 -4.61 -20.54 -31.41
C ASP A 111 -4.89 -21.34 -30.12
N GLU A 112 -4.72 -20.74 -28.94
CA GLU A 112 -5.18 -21.31 -27.68
C GLU A 112 -6.45 -20.62 -27.17
N THR A 113 -7.29 -21.38 -26.45
CA THR A 113 -8.47 -20.81 -25.79
C THR A 113 -8.04 -19.92 -24.62
N ASP A 114 -8.46 -18.66 -24.68
CA ASP A 114 -8.20 -17.70 -23.62
C ASP A 114 -8.72 -18.19 -22.26
N PRO A 115 -7.95 -17.98 -21.17
CA PRO A 115 -8.37 -18.36 -19.84
C PRO A 115 -9.58 -17.55 -19.36
N ASP A 116 -10.56 -18.24 -18.78
CA ASP A 116 -11.76 -17.63 -18.24
C ASP A 116 -11.45 -16.77 -16.99
N PRO A 117 -11.65 -15.43 -17.03
CA PRO A 117 -11.38 -14.54 -15.91
C PRO A 117 -12.14 -14.91 -14.63
N ASP A 118 -13.34 -15.49 -14.74
CA ASP A 118 -14.15 -15.88 -13.59
C ASP A 118 -13.51 -17.05 -12.82
N GLN A 119 -13.01 -18.05 -13.55
CA GLN A 119 -12.29 -19.19 -12.95
C GLN A 119 -10.94 -18.78 -12.35
N VAL A 120 -10.23 -17.86 -13.00
CA VAL A 120 -8.96 -17.32 -12.48
C VAL A 120 -9.22 -16.53 -11.21
N ALA A 121 -10.23 -15.65 -11.21
CA ALA A 121 -10.60 -14.87 -10.04
C ALA A 121 -11.06 -15.76 -8.87
N GLN A 122 -11.81 -16.83 -9.14
CA GLN A 122 -12.25 -17.77 -8.09
C GLN A 122 -11.07 -18.36 -7.30
N LYS A 123 -10.00 -18.79 -7.98
CA LYS A 123 -8.79 -19.33 -7.31
C LYS A 123 -8.11 -18.29 -6.42
N ILE A 124 -8.13 -17.02 -6.82
CA ILE A 124 -7.60 -15.91 -6.02
C ILE A 124 -8.53 -15.61 -4.84
N ASN A 125 -9.84 -15.66 -5.07
CA ASN A 125 -10.86 -15.41 -4.05
C ASN A 125 -10.77 -16.40 -2.87
N GLU A 126 -10.41 -17.66 -3.14
CA GLU A 126 -10.15 -18.68 -2.11
C GLU A 126 -9.02 -18.30 -1.14
N MET A 127 -8.09 -17.44 -1.56
CA MET A 127 -7.00 -16.95 -0.72
C MET A 127 -7.40 -15.75 0.14
N LEU A 128 -8.45 -15.01 -0.24
CA LEU A 128 -8.82 -13.75 0.42
C LEU A 128 -9.05 -13.91 1.92
N GLY A 129 -9.67 -15.01 2.35
CA GLY A 129 -9.89 -15.27 3.78
C GLY A 129 -8.61 -15.39 4.63
N ARG A 130 -7.44 -15.54 4.00
CA ARG A 130 -6.13 -15.60 4.66
C ARG A 130 -5.35 -14.29 4.52
N LEU A 131 -5.89 -13.27 3.88
CA LEU A 131 -5.21 -12.00 3.62
C LEU A 131 -5.86 -10.88 4.43
N HIS A 132 -5.07 -9.85 4.72
CA HIS A 132 -5.55 -8.64 5.38
C HIS A 132 -5.71 -7.48 4.41
N VAL A 133 -4.84 -7.39 3.39
CA VAL A 133 -4.80 -6.27 2.45
C VAL A 133 -4.38 -6.75 1.07
N LEU A 134 -5.00 -6.18 0.03
CA LEU A 134 -4.58 -6.37 -1.36
C LEU A 134 -3.91 -5.11 -1.90
N VAL A 135 -2.87 -5.29 -2.68
CA VAL A 135 -2.34 -4.29 -3.62
C VAL A 135 -2.66 -4.79 -5.02
N VAL A 136 -3.19 -3.94 -5.89
CA VAL A 136 -3.52 -4.29 -7.28
C VAL A 136 -2.89 -3.27 -8.20
N GLY A 137 -2.13 -3.73 -9.19
CA GLY A 137 -1.58 -2.85 -10.22
C GLY A 137 -0.08 -2.95 -10.51
N PRO A 138 0.81 -3.16 -9.52
CA PRO A 138 2.26 -3.27 -9.77
C PRO A 138 2.60 -4.32 -10.83
N GLY A 139 2.96 -3.86 -12.03
CA GLY A 139 3.24 -4.72 -13.17
C GLY A 139 2.03 -5.52 -13.68
N LEU A 140 0.80 -5.06 -13.44
CA LEU A 140 -0.42 -5.74 -13.91
C LEU A 140 -0.54 -5.71 -15.44
N GLY A 141 -0.09 -4.63 -16.08
CA GLY A 141 -0.26 -4.42 -17.51
C GLY A 141 -1.71 -4.18 -17.90
N ARG A 142 -1.98 -4.19 -19.22
CA ARG A 142 -3.28 -3.81 -19.81
C ARG A 142 -3.97 -4.96 -20.55
N ASP A 143 -3.52 -6.17 -20.30
CA ASP A 143 -4.14 -7.37 -20.85
C ASP A 143 -5.62 -7.46 -20.43
N PRO A 144 -6.57 -7.68 -21.36
CA PRO A 144 -7.99 -7.71 -21.04
C PRO A 144 -8.38 -8.77 -20.01
N ILE A 145 -7.76 -9.95 -20.03
CA ILE A 145 -8.06 -11.04 -19.09
C ILE A 145 -7.54 -10.69 -17.70
N MET A 146 -6.32 -10.15 -17.58
CA MET A 146 -5.81 -9.69 -16.30
C MET A 146 -6.71 -8.62 -15.69
N GLN A 147 -7.09 -7.61 -16.48
CA GLN A 147 -7.96 -6.52 -16.06
C GLN A 147 -9.35 -7.02 -15.63
N ALA A 148 -9.95 -7.92 -16.42
CA ALA A 148 -11.23 -8.56 -16.10
C ALA A 148 -11.17 -9.41 -14.82
N THR A 149 -10.06 -10.13 -14.61
CA THR A 149 -9.82 -10.96 -13.43
C THR A 149 -9.73 -10.09 -12.18
N VAL A 150 -8.90 -9.03 -12.20
CA VAL A 150 -8.73 -8.19 -11.01
C VAL A 150 -9.99 -7.40 -10.66
N ALA A 151 -10.83 -7.02 -11.64
CA ALA A 151 -12.13 -6.40 -11.36
C ALA A 151 -13.04 -7.32 -10.52
N ARG A 152 -13.04 -8.62 -10.82
CA ARG A 152 -13.79 -9.64 -10.04
C ARG A 152 -13.21 -9.84 -8.65
N VAL A 153 -11.88 -9.86 -8.53
CA VAL A 153 -11.20 -9.98 -7.24
C VAL A 153 -11.46 -8.74 -6.36
N ILE A 154 -11.44 -7.53 -6.92
CA ILE A 154 -11.77 -6.29 -6.19
C ILE A 154 -13.21 -6.33 -5.69
N LYS A 155 -14.15 -6.83 -6.50
CA LYS A 155 -15.55 -7.01 -6.06
C LYS A 155 -15.65 -7.97 -4.87
N ALA A 156 -14.97 -9.12 -4.91
CA ALA A 156 -14.95 -10.06 -3.79
C ALA A 156 -14.26 -9.46 -2.54
N ALA A 157 -13.17 -8.72 -2.72
CA ALA A 157 -12.49 -8.01 -1.63
C ALA A 157 -13.42 -6.98 -0.97
N ARG A 158 -14.24 -6.28 -1.77
CA ARG A 158 -15.27 -5.34 -1.31
C ARG A 158 -16.33 -5.98 -0.45
N GLU A 159 -16.84 -7.14 -0.86
CA GLU A 159 -17.80 -7.93 -0.07
C GLU A 159 -17.20 -8.35 1.29
N ALA A 160 -15.89 -8.64 1.31
CA ALA A 160 -15.14 -8.98 2.52
C ALA A 160 -14.67 -7.75 3.35
N LYS A 161 -14.97 -6.52 2.94
CA LYS A 161 -14.46 -5.27 3.53
C LYS A 161 -12.93 -5.24 3.67
N MET A 162 -12.22 -5.87 2.74
CA MET A 162 -10.76 -6.00 2.79
C MET A 162 -10.08 -4.79 2.16
N PRO A 163 -9.20 -4.07 2.86
CA PRO A 163 -8.49 -2.94 2.27
C PRO A 163 -7.79 -3.27 0.95
N VAL A 164 -7.92 -2.38 -0.04
CA VAL A 164 -7.33 -2.52 -1.37
C VAL A 164 -6.56 -1.25 -1.74
N VAL A 165 -5.29 -1.39 -2.10
CA VAL A 165 -4.49 -0.32 -2.69
C VAL A 165 -4.44 -0.52 -4.20
N MET A 166 -4.83 0.47 -4.99
CA MET A 166 -4.78 0.41 -6.45
C MET A 166 -3.78 1.43 -7.01
N ASP A 167 -2.84 0.95 -7.82
CA ASP A 167 -1.80 1.78 -8.46
C ASP A 167 -1.65 1.46 -9.95
N ALA A 168 -0.97 2.34 -10.67
CA ALA A 168 -0.59 2.15 -12.07
C ALA A 168 -1.77 1.71 -12.96
N ASP A 169 -1.61 0.61 -13.72
CA ASP A 169 -2.63 0.14 -14.68
C ASP A 169 -3.92 -0.36 -14.01
N ALA A 170 -3.95 -0.62 -12.70
CA ALA A 170 -5.21 -0.91 -12.01
C ALA A 170 -6.14 0.31 -11.96
N LEU A 171 -5.58 1.53 -11.97
CA LEU A 171 -6.37 2.77 -12.02
C LEU A 171 -7.12 2.91 -13.35
N GLN A 172 -6.74 2.17 -14.39
CA GLN A 172 -7.49 2.12 -15.64
C GLN A 172 -8.88 1.51 -15.46
N LEU A 173 -9.04 0.55 -14.54
CA LEU A 173 -10.34 -0.03 -14.21
C LEU A 173 -11.28 1.06 -13.71
N VAL A 174 -10.80 1.88 -12.78
CA VAL A 174 -11.55 2.99 -12.21
C VAL A 174 -11.90 4.05 -13.26
N GLN A 175 -11.01 4.29 -14.23
CA GLN A 175 -11.29 5.22 -15.34
C GLN A 175 -12.39 4.70 -16.28
N LYS A 176 -12.45 3.38 -16.51
CA LYS A 176 -13.44 2.77 -17.40
C LYS A 176 -14.78 2.55 -16.71
N ASP A 177 -14.73 2.10 -15.46
CA ASP A 177 -15.88 1.77 -14.63
C ASP A 177 -15.59 2.20 -13.18
N PRO A 178 -15.94 3.45 -12.81
CA PRO A 178 -15.76 3.94 -11.46
C PRO A 178 -16.54 3.14 -10.40
N ASP A 179 -17.63 2.47 -10.77
CA ASP A 179 -18.49 1.77 -9.81
C ASP A 179 -17.80 0.55 -9.17
N VAL A 180 -16.73 0.07 -9.79
CA VAL A 180 -15.85 -0.96 -9.21
C VAL A 180 -15.35 -0.57 -7.81
N ILE A 181 -15.11 0.72 -7.56
CA ILE A 181 -14.65 1.25 -6.26
C ILE A 181 -15.55 2.33 -5.66
N ARG A 182 -16.57 2.84 -6.37
CA ARG A 182 -17.39 3.93 -5.85
C ARG A 182 -18.07 3.53 -4.54
N GLY A 183 -17.91 4.35 -3.51
CA GLY A 183 -18.39 4.08 -2.15
C GLY A 183 -17.56 3.09 -1.36
N TYR A 184 -16.45 2.58 -1.92
CA TYR A 184 -15.61 1.59 -1.23
C TYR A 184 -14.56 2.27 -0.35
N LYS A 185 -14.96 2.65 0.87
CA LYS A 185 -14.10 3.38 1.82
C LYS A 185 -12.78 2.70 2.21
N TYR A 186 -12.67 1.39 2.02
CA TYR A 186 -11.44 0.63 2.27
C TYR A 186 -10.48 0.61 1.06
N ALA A 187 -10.82 1.29 -0.04
CA ALA A 187 -9.94 1.45 -1.19
C ALA A 187 -9.03 2.69 -1.02
N VAL A 188 -7.77 2.54 -1.44
CA VAL A 188 -6.79 3.62 -1.59
C VAL A 188 -6.31 3.67 -3.03
N LEU A 189 -6.49 4.80 -3.70
CA LEU A 189 -5.95 5.04 -5.04
C LEU A 189 -4.66 5.86 -4.93
N THR A 190 -3.62 5.48 -5.67
CA THR A 190 -2.33 6.18 -5.64
C THR A 190 -1.95 6.82 -6.99
N PRO A 191 -2.81 7.65 -7.61
CA PRO A 191 -2.50 8.22 -8.92
C PRO A 191 -1.31 9.18 -8.90
N ASN A 192 -0.44 9.07 -9.90
CA ASN A 192 0.48 10.16 -10.25
C ASN A 192 -0.27 11.33 -10.90
N VAL A 193 0.42 12.46 -11.15
CA VAL A 193 -0.20 13.67 -11.74
C VAL A 193 -0.96 13.39 -13.05
N VAL A 194 -0.45 12.51 -13.92
CA VAL A 194 -1.08 12.16 -15.20
C VAL A 194 -2.29 11.23 -14.97
N GLU A 195 -2.14 10.22 -14.13
CA GLU A 195 -3.22 9.30 -13.77
C GLU A 195 -4.37 10.02 -13.05
N PHE A 196 -4.04 10.97 -12.18
CA PHE A 196 -5.00 11.79 -11.45
C PHE A 196 -5.83 12.63 -12.41
N LYS A 197 -5.17 13.30 -13.37
CA LYS A 197 -5.87 14.04 -14.42
C LYS A 197 -6.82 13.14 -15.21
N ARG A 198 -6.37 11.94 -15.61
CA ARG A 198 -7.22 10.98 -16.32
C ARG A 198 -8.43 10.52 -15.50
N LEU A 199 -8.27 10.33 -14.19
CA LEU A 199 -9.38 10.00 -13.29
C LEU A 199 -10.40 11.15 -13.23
N CYS A 200 -9.93 12.39 -13.05
CA CYS A 200 -10.82 13.55 -13.07
C CYS A 200 -11.55 13.72 -14.41
N ASP A 201 -10.85 13.55 -15.53
CA ASP A 201 -11.43 13.64 -16.88
C ASP A 201 -12.49 12.55 -17.10
N ALA A 202 -12.20 11.30 -16.69
CA ALA A 202 -13.14 10.18 -16.81
C ALA A 202 -14.42 10.37 -15.99
N LEU A 203 -14.28 10.97 -14.80
CA LEU A 203 -15.40 11.29 -13.90
C LEU A 203 -16.05 12.65 -14.19
N LYS A 204 -15.58 13.37 -15.22
CA LYS A 204 -16.05 14.71 -15.60
C LYS A 204 -16.04 15.70 -14.43
N ILE A 205 -15.03 15.60 -13.56
CA ILE A 205 -14.88 16.47 -12.39
C ILE A 205 -14.35 17.81 -12.86
N ASP A 206 -15.10 18.87 -12.60
CA ASP A 206 -14.62 20.23 -12.84
C ASP A 206 -13.53 20.60 -11.83
N VAL A 207 -12.29 20.49 -12.31
CA VAL A 207 -11.05 20.86 -11.63
C VAL A 207 -10.65 22.32 -11.89
N GLY A 208 -11.58 23.18 -12.33
CA GLY A 208 -11.39 24.64 -12.46
C GLY A 208 -10.80 25.29 -11.20
N ASP A 209 -10.38 26.57 -11.29
CA ASP A 209 -9.59 27.27 -10.27
C ASP A 209 -10.09 27.01 -8.85
N GLN A 210 -9.42 26.08 -8.15
CA GLN A 210 -9.71 25.77 -6.76
C GLN A 210 -8.97 26.80 -5.90
N THR A 211 -9.67 27.35 -4.93
CA THR A 211 -9.11 28.28 -3.94
C THR A 211 -8.10 27.59 -3.00
N SER A 212 -8.17 26.25 -2.87
CA SER A 212 -7.26 25.43 -2.06
C SER A 212 -6.41 24.50 -2.93
N GLU A 213 -5.14 24.31 -2.54
CA GLU A 213 -4.22 23.33 -3.15
C GLU A 213 -4.76 21.89 -3.05
N THR A 214 -5.58 21.58 -2.04
CA THR A 214 -6.16 20.24 -1.81
C THR A 214 -7.53 20.01 -2.46
N GLY A 215 -8.18 21.07 -2.95
CA GLY A 215 -9.59 21.01 -3.37
C GLY A 215 -9.86 19.99 -4.49
N LYS A 216 -8.85 19.71 -5.33
CA LYS A 216 -8.98 18.72 -6.42
C LYS A 216 -9.05 17.29 -5.89
N VAL A 217 -8.20 16.92 -4.93
CA VAL A 217 -8.20 15.56 -4.36
C VAL A 217 -9.43 15.33 -3.50
N GLU A 218 -9.88 16.36 -2.78
CA GLU A 218 -11.11 16.33 -1.98
C GLU A 218 -12.34 16.06 -2.85
N LYS A 219 -12.50 16.81 -3.94
CA LYS A 219 -13.61 16.61 -4.90
C LYS A 219 -13.60 15.22 -5.51
N LEU A 220 -12.43 14.72 -5.94
CA LEU A 220 -12.32 13.38 -6.52
C LEU A 220 -12.67 12.30 -5.49
N ALA A 221 -12.23 12.44 -4.24
CA ALA A 221 -12.56 11.50 -3.18
C ALA A 221 -14.06 11.51 -2.84
N GLN A 222 -14.70 12.68 -2.82
CA GLN A 222 -16.14 12.83 -2.62
C GLN A 222 -16.95 12.21 -3.77
N GLU A 223 -16.57 12.46 -5.02
CA GLU A 223 -17.23 11.89 -6.21
C GLU A 223 -17.11 10.36 -6.28
N LEU A 224 -16.01 9.82 -5.76
CA LEU A 224 -15.81 8.38 -5.60
C LEU A 224 -16.46 7.81 -4.32
N GLY A 225 -17.22 8.61 -3.56
CA GLY A 225 -17.99 8.15 -2.41
C GLY A 225 -17.15 7.84 -1.17
N GLY A 226 -16.08 8.60 -0.93
CA GLY A 226 -15.25 8.46 0.27
C GLY A 226 -14.07 7.51 0.12
N VAL A 227 -13.66 7.22 -1.12
CA VAL A 227 -12.44 6.47 -1.42
C VAL A 227 -11.23 7.32 -1.08
N THR A 228 -10.21 6.73 -0.44
CA THR A 228 -8.99 7.47 -0.09
C THR A 228 -8.12 7.63 -1.33
N ILE A 229 -7.62 8.83 -1.57
CA ILE A 229 -6.80 9.15 -2.75
C ILE A 229 -5.53 9.82 -2.31
N ILE A 230 -4.40 9.32 -2.83
CA ILE A 230 -3.08 9.94 -2.70
C ILE A 230 -2.73 10.56 -4.06
N GLN A 231 -2.95 11.85 -4.21
CA GLN A 231 -2.51 12.61 -5.37
C GLN A 231 -0.99 12.82 -5.26
N LYS A 232 -0.20 11.98 -5.94
CA LYS A 232 1.27 12.01 -5.86
C LYS A 232 1.83 13.25 -6.55
N GLY A 233 2.72 13.98 -5.88
CA GLY A 233 3.28 15.24 -6.38
C GLY A 233 4.54 15.71 -5.64
N ALA A 234 4.84 17.00 -5.73
CA ALA A 234 5.90 17.61 -4.92
C ALA A 234 5.59 17.47 -3.42
N LYS A 235 4.34 17.78 -3.07
CA LYS A 235 3.65 17.31 -1.85
C LYS A 235 2.64 16.24 -2.28
N ASP A 236 2.38 15.27 -1.42
CA ASP A 236 1.29 14.34 -1.65
C ASP A 236 0.06 14.83 -0.90
N PHE A 237 -1.02 15.06 -1.66
CA PHE A 237 -2.31 15.42 -1.08
C PHE A 237 -3.14 14.16 -0.90
N ILE A 238 -3.60 13.93 0.33
CA ILE A 238 -4.26 12.70 0.73
C ILE A 238 -5.64 13.05 1.22
N SER A 239 -6.69 12.56 0.57
CA SER A 239 -8.06 12.84 1.02
C SER A 239 -8.97 11.65 0.81
N ASN A 240 -9.90 11.46 1.74
CA ASN A 240 -11.06 10.58 1.58
C ASN A 240 -12.38 11.39 1.49
N GLY A 241 -12.28 12.71 1.24
CA GLY A 241 -13.42 13.62 1.16
C GLY A 241 -13.91 14.16 2.50
N ASN A 242 -13.58 13.49 3.61
CA ASN A 242 -13.89 13.91 4.98
C ASN A 242 -12.65 14.41 5.73
N VAL A 243 -11.54 13.68 5.58
CA VAL A 243 -10.24 13.96 6.17
C VAL A 243 -9.26 14.24 5.03
N THR A 244 -8.57 15.37 5.11
CA THR A 244 -7.50 15.75 4.19
C THR A 244 -6.19 15.92 4.95
N LEU A 245 -5.13 15.28 4.46
CA LEU A 245 -3.76 15.35 4.98
C LEU A 245 -2.81 15.77 3.85
N VAL A 246 -1.71 16.42 4.21
CA VAL A 246 -0.68 16.85 3.26
C VAL A 246 0.66 16.31 3.74
N SER A 247 1.26 15.42 2.94
CA SER A 247 2.62 14.94 3.16
C SER A 247 3.60 15.89 2.48
N ASP A 248 4.20 16.78 3.27
CA ASP A 248 5.16 17.80 2.84
C ASP A 248 6.64 17.38 3.00
N LEU A 249 6.88 16.14 3.43
CA LEU A 249 8.21 15.56 3.59
C LEU A 249 9.04 15.63 2.30
N GLU A 250 10.30 16.04 2.42
CA GLU A 250 11.22 16.07 1.30
C GLU A 250 11.74 14.67 0.98
N GLY A 251 11.56 14.25 -0.28
CA GLY A 251 12.19 13.05 -0.82
C GLY A 251 13.56 13.32 -1.44
N GLY A 252 14.15 12.28 -2.03
CA GLY A 252 15.37 12.41 -2.82
C GLY A 252 15.14 13.20 -4.11
N LYS A 253 16.19 13.87 -4.61
CA LYS A 253 16.11 14.66 -5.86
C LYS A 253 16.04 13.78 -7.13
N LYS A 254 16.28 12.47 -7.01
CA LYS A 254 16.13 11.51 -8.09
C LYS A 254 14.89 10.65 -7.88
N ARG A 255 14.06 10.57 -8.91
CA ARG A 255 12.96 9.60 -8.99
C ARG A 255 13.47 8.32 -9.65
N SER A 256 13.42 7.21 -8.93
CA SER A 256 13.62 5.87 -9.52
C SER A 256 12.30 5.34 -10.06
N ALA A 257 12.37 4.59 -11.17
CA ALA A 257 11.28 3.71 -11.56
C ALA A 257 11.17 2.60 -10.51
N GLY A 258 10.02 2.51 -9.83
CA GLY A 258 9.77 1.58 -8.72
C GLY A 258 9.46 2.25 -7.37
N GLN A 259 9.63 3.58 -7.25
CA GLN A 259 9.25 4.30 -6.03
C GLN A 259 7.74 4.21 -5.71
N GLY A 260 6.89 4.12 -6.73
CA GLY A 260 5.45 3.88 -6.54
C GLY A 260 5.15 2.49 -5.96
N ASP A 261 5.95 1.49 -6.32
CA ASP A 261 5.79 0.14 -5.78
C ASP A 261 6.12 0.12 -4.27
N THR A 262 7.20 0.79 -3.86
CA THR A 262 7.51 0.99 -2.43
C THR A 262 6.37 1.68 -1.67
N LEU A 263 5.73 2.70 -2.27
CA LEU A 263 4.57 3.36 -1.70
C LEU A 263 3.41 2.39 -1.45
N THR A 264 3.03 1.62 -2.46
CA THR A 264 1.90 0.70 -2.34
C THR A 264 2.14 -0.36 -1.25
N GLY A 265 3.36 -0.91 -1.17
CA GLY A 265 3.72 -1.88 -0.14
C GLY A 265 3.71 -1.27 1.28
N ALA A 266 4.22 -0.06 1.41
CA ALA A 266 4.21 0.64 2.69
C ALA A 266 2.77 0.92 3.16
N ILE A 267 1.91 1.46 2.29
CA ILE A 267 0.49 1.68 2.59
C ILE A 267 -0.19 0.37 3.00
N ALA A 268 0.04 -0.71 2.24
CA ALA A 268 -0.59 -2.00 2.50
C ALA A 268 -0.24 -2.56 3.87
N THR A 269 1.01 -2.38 4.31
CA THR A 269 1.45 -2.79 5.65
C THR A 269 0.73 -1.99 6.74
N PHE A 270 0.68 -0.67 6.61
CA PHE A 270 -0.07 0.18 7.56
C PHE A 270 -1.57 -0.11 7.57
N LEU A 271 -2.17 -0.49 6.43
CA LEU A 271 -3.56 -0.94 6.38
C LEU A 271 -3.75 -2.29 7.11
N GLY A 272 -2.77 -3.18 7.03
CA GLY A 272 -2.75 -4.43 7.78
C GLY A 272 -2.70 -4.18 9.29
N TRP A 273 -1.82 -3.29 9.73
CA TRP A 273 -1.74 -2.88 11.14
C TRP A 273 -2.97 -2.08 11.59
N ARG A 274 -3.53 -1.22 10.75
CA ARG A 274 -4.82 -0.55 11.00
C ARG A 274 -5.92 -1.57 11.30
N LYS A 275 -6.01 -2.64 10.50
CA LYS A 275 -7.00 -3.69 10.74
C LYS A 275 -6.80 -4.33 12.12
N ALA A 276 -5.56 -4.70 12.44
CA ALA A 276 -5.23 -5.28 13.75
C ALA A 276 -5.53 -4.33 14.93
N TYR A 277 -5.29 -3.03 14.76
CA TYR A 277 -5.67 -2.00 15.73
C TYR A 277 -7.19 -1.96 15.98
N HIS A 278 -8.00 -1.96 14.93
CA HIS A 278 -9.47 -1.94 15.04
C HIS A 278 -10.05 -3.26 15.54
N ASP A 279 -9.40 -4.38 15.22
CA ASP A 279 -9.71 -5.69 15.81
C ASP A 279 -9.32 -5.74 17.31
N GLY A 280 -8.59 -4.74 17.81
CA GLY A 280 -8.27 -4.56 19.22
C GLY A 280 -7.10 -5.37 19.75
N LEU A 281 -6.18 -5.78 18.86
CA LEU A 281 -4.99 -6.56 19.24
C LEU A 281 -4.06 -5.79 20.19
N TRP A 282 -4.04 -4.47 20.08
CA TRP A 282 -3.49 -3.57 21.09
C TRP A 282 -4.36 -2.32 21.18
N LYS A 283 -4.44 -1.74 22.37
CA LYS A 283 -5.08 -0.44 22.60
C LYS A 283 -4.29 0.32 23.65
N ASP A 284 -4.28 1.62 23.48
CA ASP A 284 -3.83 2.56 24.52
C ASP A 284 -5.09 2.91 25.35
N PRO A 285 -5.21 2.43 26.61
CA PRO A 285 -6.41 2.66 27.42
C PRO A 285 -6.61 4.12 27.80
N GLU A 286 -5.57 4.95 27.71
CA GLU A 286 -5.64 6.36 28.11
C GLU A 286 -6.05 7.29 26.96
N LYS A 287 -6.02 6.80 25.71
CA LYS A 287 -6.31 7.62 24.52
C LYS A 287 -7.59 7.16 23.81
N PRO A 288 -8.47 8.10 23.38
CA PRO A 288 -9.69 7.75 22.66
C PRO A 288 -9.37 7.03 21.35
N ALA A 289 -10.15 6.01 21.00
CA ALA A 289 -9.95 5.25 19.77
C ALA A 289 -9.98 6.18 18.54
N LEU A 290 -9.11 5.89 17.56
CA LEU A 290 -9.11 6.62 16.29
C LEU A 290 -10.25 6.10 15.42
N GLU A 291 -10.91 7.00 14.68
CA GLU A 291 -12.02 6.63 13.81
C GLU A 291 -11.56 5.88 12.54
N GLU A 292 -12.46 5.10 11.95
CA GLU A 292 -12.15 4.32 10.75
C GLU A 292 -11.73 5.19 9.55
N ASP A 293 -12.44 6.30 9.30
CA ASP A 293 -12.13 7.23 8.21
C ASP A 293 -10.79 7.95 8.47
N GLU A 294 -10.49 8.33 9.72
CA GLU A 294 -9.21 8.96 10.09
C GLU A 294 -8.04 8.00 9.86
N THR A 295 -8.15 6.77 10.36
CA THR A 295 -7.07 5.77 10.24
C THR A 295 -6.77 5.33 8.81
N MET A 296 -7.74 5.41 7.88
CA MET A 296 -7.48 5.22 6.45
C MET A 296 -6.53 6.31 5.90
N GLY A 297 -6.81 7.57 6.24
CA GLY A 297 -5.94 8.70 5.88
C GLY A 297 -4.55 8.58 6.53
N LEU A 298 -4.49 8.16 7.81
CA LEU A 298 -3.23 7.95 8.52
C LEU A 298 -2.37 6.85 7.88
N ALA A 299 -2.96 5.72 7.48
CA ALA A 299 -2.23 4.63 6.81
C ALA A 299 -1.67 5.08 5.44
N ALA A 300 -2.48 5.81 4.66
CA ALA A 300 -2.05 6.42 3.40
C ALA A 300 -0.90 7.42 3.60
N PHE A 301 -1.03 8.29 4.60
CA PHE A 301 0.00 9.26 4.97
C PHE A 301 1.31 8.58 5.40
N ALA A 302 1.22 7.56 6.24
CA ALA A 302 2.37 6.82 6.72
C ALA A 302 3.15 6.15 5.57
N GLY A 303 2.45 5.53 4.62
CA GLY A 303 3.08 4.97 3.43
C GLY A 303 3.78 6.04 2.57
N SER A 304 3.15 7.20 2.40
CA SER A 304 3.77 8.37 1.74
C SER A 304 5.03 8.84 2.45
N ALA A 305 4.96 9.01 3.77
CA ALA A 305 6.07 9.44 4.60
C ALA A 305 7.27 8.50 4.51
N ILE A 306 7.04 7.20 4.71
CA ILE A 306 8.08 6.17 4.57
C ILE A 306 8.72 6.22 3.19
N THR A 307 7.92 6.30 2.12
CA THR A 307 8.45 6.31 0.75
C THR A 307 9.33 7.52 0.47
N ARG A 308 8.91 8.70 0.94
CA ARG A 308 9.68 9.95 0.80
C ARG A 308 10.99 9.84 1.56
N GLU A 309 10.96 9.33 2.78
CA GLU A 309 12.15 9.15 3.59
C GLU A 309 13.11 8.10 3.02
N CYS A 310 12.59 6.97 2.50
CA CYS A 310 13.40 5.98 1.77
C CYS A 310 14.12 6.65 0.59
N SER A 311 13.40 7.46 -0.19
CA SER A 311 13.96 8.19 -1.32
C SER A 311 15.03 9.18 -0.88
N ARG A 312 14.83 9.91 0.22
CA ARG A 312 15.80 10.86 0.79
C ARG A 312 17.08 10.16 1.23
N LEU A 313 16.95 9.11 2.04
CA LEU A 313 18.07 8.31 2.57
C LEU A 313 18.86 7.64 1.43
N ALA A 314 18.17 6.97 0.52
CA ALA A 314 18.80 6.29 -0.61
C ALA A 314 19.50 7.30 -1.54
N PHE A 315 18.90 8.48 -1.77
CA PHE A 315 19.51 9.52 -2.58
C PHE A 315 20.75 10.11 -1.89
N GLY A 316 20.73 10.28 -0.57
CA GLY A 316 21.89 10.69 0.20
C GLY A 316 23.08 9.74 0.01
N LYS A 317 22.82 8.42 -0.09
CA LYS A 317 23.86 7.39 -0.25
C LYS A 317 24.32 7.19 -1.70
N LYS A 318 23.40 7.28 -2.66
CA LYS A 318 23.63 6.86 -4.07
C LYS A 318 23.64 8.03 -5.05
N GLY A 319 23.10 9.19 -4.66
CA GLY A 319 22.96 10.36 -5.51
C GLY A 319 22.32 10.02 -6.85
N ARG A 320 23.01 10.35 -7.95
CA ARG A 320 22.52 10.15 -9.31
C ARG A 320 22.32 8.67 -9.68
N SER A 321 22.95 7.71 -9.01
CA SER A 321 22.84 6.29 -9.37
C SER A 321 21.65 5.57 -8.74
N LEU A 322 20.93 6.20 -7.79
CA LEU A 322 19.80 5.59 -7.05
C LEU A 322 18.84 4.78 -7.93
N GLN A 323 18.54 3.55 -7.53
CA GLN A 323 17.62 2.61 -8.17
C GLN A 323 16.49 2.25 -7.20
N ALA A 324 15.47 1.52 -7.66
CA ALA A 324 14.36 1.09 -6.79
C ALA A 324 14.77 0.12 -5.68
N SER A 325 15.76 -0.75 -5.93
CA SER A 325 16.32 -1.62 -4.91
C SER A 325 16.92 -0.81 -3.76
N ASP A 326 17.60 0.30 -4.05
CA ASP A 326 18.18 1.16 -3.02
C ASP A 326 17.09 1.75 -2.11
N LEU A 327 15.90 2.08 -2.63
CA LEU A 327 14.78 2.53 -1.78
C LEU A 327 14.30 1.41 -0.86
N THR A 328 14.22 0.19 -1.39
CA THR A 328 13.76 -0.99 -0.66
C THR A 328 14.67 -1.30 0.53
N ASP A 329 15.98 -1.09 0.36
CA ASP A 329 16.97 -1.27 1.43
C ASP A 329 16.85 -0.23 2.56
N GLU A 330 16.29 0.94 2.28
CA GLU A 330 16.09 2.00 3.28
C GLU A 330 14.75 1.93 4.02
N VAL A 331 13.84 1.01 3.68
CA VAL A 331 12.49 0.94 4.26
C VAL A 331 12.51 0.87 5.79
N HIS A 332 13.34 -0.02 6.35
CA HIS A 332 13.45 -0.15 7.79
C HIS A 332 14.12 1.08 8.43
N SER A 333 15.18 1.62 7.83
CA SER A 333 15.84 2.84 8.30
C SER A 333 14.87 4.04 8.33
N ALA A 334 14.04 4.17 7.29
CA ALA A 334 13.00 5.20 7.21
C ALA A 334 11.94 5.02 8.31
N PHE A 335 11.54 3.77 8.59
CA PHE A 335 10.63 3.46 9.69
C PHE A 335 11.20 3.87 11.04
N LEU A 336 12.44 3.47 11.34
CA LEU A 336 13.12 3.86 12.58
C LEU A 336 13.27 5.39 12.69
N GLY A 337 13.51 6.09 11.58
CA GLY A 337 13.61 7.55 11.56
C GLY A 337 12.34 8.27 12.04
N PHE A 338 11.15 7.68 11.85
CA PHE A 338 9.88 8.26 12.31
C PHE A 338 9.36 7.66 13.61
N PHE A 339 9.55 6.36 13.83
CA PHE A 339 8.90 5.63 14.92
C PHE A 339 9.89 5.12 15.97
N GLY A 340 11.19 5.17 15.72
CA GLY A 340 12.23 4.61 16.58
C GLY A 340 12.19 3.08 16.61
N GLU A 341 13.10 2.48 17.39
CA GLU A 341 12.89 1.10 17.84
C GLU A 341 11.67 1.13 18.76
N VAL A 342 10.66 0.33 18.44
CA VAL A 342 9.47 0.18 19.28
C VAL A 342 9.86 -0.71 20.46
N ASP A 343 10.86 -0.27 21.22
CA ASP A 343 11.47 -1.06 22.27
C ASP A 343 10.72 -0.86 23.58
N GLY A 344 10.54 -2.00 24.25
CA GLY A 344 9.97 -2.16 25.57
C GLY A 344 10.64 -1.30 26.64
N ASP A 345 9.98 -1.31 27.80
CA ASP A 345 10.33 -0.61 29.05
C ASP A 345 10.01 0.89 29.18
N THR A 346 9.47 1.56 28.15
CA THR A 346 8.80 2.87 28.35
C THR A 346 7.29 2.85 28.17
N ALA A 347 6.70 1.69 27.82
CA ALA A 347 5.31 1.39 28.12
C ALA A 347 5.17 1.01 29.61
N ARG A 348 5.56 1.93 30.50
CA ARG A 348 4.92 1.94 31.81
C ARG A 348 3.52 2.49 31.58
N LEU A 349 2.57 1.57 31.68
CA LEU A 349 1.16 1.79 31.99
C LEU A 349 0.93 3.05 32.82
#